data_AF-A0A2R6HXT7-F1
#
_entry.id   AF-A0A2R6HXT7-F1
#
_cell.length_a   1.000
_cell.length_b   1.000
_cell.length_c   1.000
_cell.angle_alpha   90.00
_cell.angle_beta   90.00
_cell.angle_gamma   90.00
#
_symmetry.space_group_name_H-M   'P 1'
#
loop_
_entity.id
_entity.type
_entity.pdbx_description
1 polymer ?
#
loop_
_entity_poly.entity_id
_entity_poly.type
_entity_poly.pdbx_seq_one_letter_code
_entity_poly.pdbx_strand_id
1 'polypeptide(L)'
;MRLAEQTWTDVDGRTRLACLPVGSTEQHGPHAPLGTDAITAEAVAEAGADAHEGDVLVAPAIPVGIAEEHRAFAGTLWVSEDAFRRYVREVIESLAHHGVDRVVAVNGHGGNVAALREVCARITRDGTACAAPFTWFDAVETDLPMGHGGARETALLRHLVPDLVREERVEAAREEGSERWGEWVAGVNVAYDSDEFTDSGAVGDPGAGTAADGEAMLAEAAAGLADLLAVLERRGT
;
A
#
# COMPACT_ATOMS: atom_id res chain seq x y z
N MET A 1 -12.68 -1.38 13.74
CA MET A 1 -12.69 -2.82 14.12
C MET A 1 -11.65 -3.56 13.30
N ARG A 2 -10.66 -4.25 13.89
CA ARG A 2 -9.69 -5.10 13.16
C ARG A 2 -10.24 -6.51 13.01
N LEU A 3 -10.57 -6.94 11.79
CA LEU A 3 -11.32 -8.18 11.54
C LEU A 3 -10.57 -9.45 12.00
N ALA A 4 -9.25 -9.50 11.81
CA ALA A 4 -8.43 -10.66 12.18
C ALA A 4 -8.42 -10.95 13.70
N GLU A 5 -8.78 -9.96 14.52
CA GLU A 5 -8.79 -10.06 15.98
C GLU A 5 -10.19 -10.39 16.53
N GLN A 6 -11.23 -10.40 15.69
CA GLN A 6 -12.61 -10.65 16.12
C GLN A 6 -12.97 -12.12 16.07
N THR A 7 -13.86 -12.55 16.96
CA THR A 7 -14.62 -13.78 16.71
C THR A 7 -15.76 -13.50 15.74
N TRP A 8 -16.23 -14.52 15.01
CA TRP A 8 -17.35 -14.33 14.07
C TRP A 8 -18.63 -13.85 14.76
N THR A 9 -18.78 -14.04 16.08
CA THR A 9 -19.91 -13.56 16.86
C THR A 9 -19.80 -12.10 17.30
N ASP A 10 -18.60 -11.51 17.24
CA ASP A 10 -18.37 -10.09 17.57
C ASP A 10 -18.61 -9.17 16.36
N VAL A 11 -18.64 -9.73 15.15
CA VAL A 11 -18.96 -9.01 13.91
C VAL A 11 -20.49 -8.92 13.79
N ASP A 12 -21.05 -7.81 14.25
CA ASP A 12 -22.49 -7.60 14.42
C ASP A 12 -23.30 -7.43 13.11
N GLY A 13 -22.62 -7.42 11.96
CA GLY A 13 -23.21 -7.27 10.62
C GLY A 13 -23.78 -5.88 10.33
N ARG A 14 -23.50 -4.87 11.16
CA ARG A 14 -23.99 -3.49 10.97
C ARG A 14 -22.95 -2.59 10.29
N THR A 15 -21.66 -2.89 10.45
CA THR A 15 -20.58 -2.19 9.78
C THR A 15 -20.68 -2.38 8.27
N ARG A 16 -20.72 -1.27 7.52
CA ARG A 16 -20.82 -1.29 6.04
C ARG A 16 -19.55 -0.86 5.34
N LEU A 17 -18.68 -0.12 6.03
CA LEU A 17 -17.43 0.40 5.53
C LEU A 17 -16.27 -0.51 5.91
N ALA A 18 -15.36 -0.74 4.96
CA ALA A 18 -14.09 -1.36 5.25
C ALA A 18 -12.90 -0.74 4.54
N CYS A 19 -11.75 -0.81 5.20
CA CYS A 19 -10.43 -0.69 4.60
C CYS A 19 -9.88 -2.10 4.37
N LEU A 20 -9.45 -2.39 3.14
CA LEU A 20 -8.67 -3.58 2.79
C LEU A 20 -7.22 -3.14 2.55
N PRO A 21 -6.29 -3.41 3.47
CA PRO A 21 -4.88 -3.15 3.24
C PRO A 21 -4.34 -4.07 2.14
N VAL A 22 -3.65 -3.50 1.16
CA VAL A 22 -3.05 -4.23 0.04
C VAL A 22 -1.62 -3.76 -0.15
N GLY A 23 -0.66 -4.61 0.16
CA GLY A 23 0.76 -4.33 0.03
C GLY A 23 1.44 -5.26 -0.97
N SER A 24 2.70 -5.56 -0.65
CA SER A 24 3.58 -6.48 -1.36
C SER A 24 4.64 -7.02 -0.40
N THR A 25 5.36 -8.04 -0.84
CA THR A 25 6.54 -8.58 -0.17
C THR A 25 7.69 -8.53 -1.17
N GLU A 26 8.51 -7.50 -1.10
CA GLU A 26 9.52 -7.18 -2.10
C GLU A 26 10.71 -6.43 -1.51
N GLN A 27 11.86 -6.52 -2.18
CA GLN A 27 13.07 -5.80 -1.82
C GLN A 27 12.80 -4.30 -1.66
N HIS A 28 13.44 -3.63 -0.71
CA HIS A 28 13.39 -2.17 -0.55
C HIS A 28 14.79 -1.63 -0.23
N GLY A 29 15.79 -2.11 -0.97
CA GLY A 29 17.19 -1.93 -0.62
C GLY A 29 17.66 -2.83 0.52
N PRO A 30 18.95 -2.76 0.89
CA PRO A 30 19.53 -3.54 1.97
C PRO A 30 19.12 -3.08 3.37
N HIS A 31 18.48 -1.90 3.49
CA HIS A 31 18.14 -1.26 4.77
C HIS A 31 16.72 -1.55 5.25
N ALA A 32 15.74 -1.67 4.35
CA ALA A 32 14.33 -1.80 4.71
C ALA A 32 13.84 -3.27 4.69
N PRO A 33 12.78 -3.60 5.45
CA PRO A 33 12.20 -4.93 5.44
C PRO A 33 11.47 -5.24 4.12
N LEU A 34 11.39 -6.53 3.78
CA LEU A 34 10.63 -6.99 2.59
C LEU A 34 9.13 -6.67 2.66
N GLY A 35 8.59 -6.48 3.85
CA GLY A 35 7.16 -6.21 4.07
C GLY A 35 6.79 -4.73 4.08
N THR A 36 7.63 -3.84 3.58
CA THR A 36 7.45 -2.38 3.65
C THR A 36 6.04 -1.96 3.21
N ASP A 37 5.58 -2.45 2.06
CA ASP A 37 4.27 -2.06 1.51
C ASP A 37 3.10 -2.58 2.34
N ALA A 38 3.20 -3.80 2.86
CA ALA A 38 2.16 -4.38 3.70
C ALA A 38 2.06 -3.67 5.05
N ILE A 39 3.21 -3.38 5.67
CA ILE A 39 3.30 -2.63 6.95
C ILE A 39 2.71 -1.23 6.79
N THR A 40 3.07 -0.52 5.72
CA THR A 40 2.59 0.85 5.48
C THR A 40 1.11 0.88 5.13
N ALA A 41 0.63 -0.03 4.27
CA ALA A 41 -0.79 -0.14 3.93
C ALA A 41 -1.66 -0.43 5.16
N GLU A 42 -1.23 -1.35 6.03
CA GLU A 42 -1.95 -1.70 7.26
C GLU A 42 -1.98 -0.52 8.23
N ALA A 43 -0.84 0.14 8.47
CA ALA A 43 -0.77 1.31 9.35
C ALA A 43 -1.66 2.46 8.87
N VAL A 44 -1.66 2.77 7.56
CA VAL A 44 -2.51 3.82 6.99
C VAL A 44 -3.99 3.43 7.08
N ALA A 45 -4.33 2.17 6.81
CA ALA A 45 -5.70 1.69 6.91
C ALA A 45 -6.25 1.79 8.34
N GLU A 46 -5.45 1.40 9.34
CA GLU A 46 -5.80 1.52 10.75
C GLU A 46 -5.94 2.97 11.18
N ALA A 47 -4.95 3.82 10.86
CA ALA A 47 -4.98 5.22 11.24
C ALA A 47 -6.16 5.98 10.59
N GLY A 48 -6.46 5.70 9.32
CA GLY A 48 -7.61 6.32 8.64
C GLY A 48 -8.96 5.79 9.14
N ALA A 49 -9.04 4.52 9.52
CA ALA A 49 -10.23 3.96 10.17
C ALA A 49 -10.47 4.59 11.55
N ASP A 50 -9.41 4.77 12.35
CA ASP A 50 -9.48 5.39 13.68
C ASP A 50 -9.79 6.90 13.60
N ALA A 51 -9.41 7.57 12.51
CA ALA A 51 -9.71 8.99 12.27
C ALA A 51 -11.14 9.24 11.75
N HIS A 52 -11.85 8.20 11.30
CA HIS A 52 -13.22 8.31 10.81
C HIS A 52 -14.24 8.25 11.97
N GLU A 53 -15.29 9.08 11.94
CA GLU A 53 -16.28 9.15 13.04
C GLU A 53 -17.21 7.92 13.13
N GLY A 54 -17.33 7.14 12.05
CA GLY A 54 -18.19 5.96 11.94
C GLY A 54 -17.46 4.62 12.13
N ASP A 55 -18.23 3.53 12.15
CA ASP A 55 -17.67 2.18 12.24
C ASP A 55 -17.00 1.76 10.92
N VAL A 56 -15.69 1.54 10.96
CA VAL A 56 -14.90 1.01 9.84
C VAL A 56 -14.26 -0.31 10.23
N LEU A 57 -14.42 -1.32 9.37
CA LEU A 57 -13.73 -2.59 9.47
C LEU A 57 -12.38 -2.51 8.76
N VAL A 58 -11.30 -2.93 9.42
CA VAL A 58 -10.00 -3.14 8.77
C VAL A 58 -9.86 -4.63 8.52
N ALA A 59 -9.85 -5.02 7.24
CA ALA A 59 -9.68 -6.40 6.81
C ALA A 59 -8.21 -6.85 6.96
N PRO A 60 -7.92 -8.16 7.01
CA PRO A 60 -6.55 -8.64 6.97
C PRO A 60 -5.82 -8.15 5.72
N ALA A 61 -4.56 -7.75 5.89
CA ALA A 61 -3.74 -7.28 4.78
C ALA A 61 -3.54 -8.38 3.72
N ILE A 62 -3.52 -7.99 2.44
CA ILE A 62 -3.02 -8.81 1.33
C ILE A 62 -1.50 -8.54 1.23
N PRO A 63 -0.63 -9.49 1.60
CA PRO A 63 0.80 -9.21 1.76
C PRO A 63 1.63 -9.47 0.51
N VAL A 64 1.05 -10.07 -0.55
CA VAL A 64 1.76 -10.37 -1.80
C VAL A 64 1.02 -9.71 -2.95
N GLY A 65 1.72 -8.81 -3.65
CA GLY A 65 1.19 -8.02 -4.74
C GLY A 65 1.75 -8.43 -6.11
N ILE A 66 1.60 -7.51 -7.07
CA ILE A 66 2.22 -7.59 -8.39
C ILE A 66 3.62 -7.00 -8.28
N ALA A 67 4.64 -7.85 -8.16
CA ALA A 67 6.02 -7.46 -7.86
C ALA A 67 7.05 -8.26 -8.69
N GLU A 68 6.66 -8.70 -9.88
CA GLU A 68 7.51 -9.54 -10.73
C GLU A 68 8.77 -8.80 -11.18
N GLU A 69 8.71 -7.47 -11.32
CA GLU A 69 9.83 -6.57 -11.58
C GLU A 69 10.97 -6.69 -10.54
N HIS A 70 10.67 -7.17 -9.32
CA HIS A 70 11.62 -7.35 -8.23
C HIS A 70 12.15 -8.78 -8.07
N ARG A 71 11.85 -9.69 -9.02
CA ARG A 71 12.14 -11.13 -8.91
C ARG A 71 13.61 -11.52 -8.81
N ALA A 72 14.53 -10.64 -9.23
CA ALA A 72 15.97 -10.89 -9.12
C ALA A 72 16.48 -10.81 -7.67
N PHE A 73 15.70 -10.19 -6.77
CA PHE A 73 16.09 -9.97 -5.39
C PHE A 73 15.51 -11.05 -4.46
N ALA A 74 16.38 -11.66 -3.66
CA ALA A 74 16.01 -12.80 -2.83
C ALA A 74 14.98 -12.43 -1.76
N GLY A 75 13.92 -13.24 -1.66
CA GLY A 75 12.84 -13.05 -0.70
C GLY A 75 11.61 -12.32 -1.25
N THR A 76 11.72 -11.66 -2.41
CA THR A 76 10.55 -11.13 -3.13
C THR A 76 9.56 -12.25 -3.44
N LEU A 77 8.28 -12.00 -3.15
CA LEU A 77 7.16 -12.84 -3.55
C LEU A 77 6.28 -12.03 -4.50
N TRP A 78 5.83 -12.64 -5.59
CA TRP A 78 4.93 -12.01 -6.54
C TRP A 78 3.84 -12.97 -6.98
N VAL A 79 2.72 -12.40 -7.43
CA VAL A 79 1.66 -13.11 -8.15
C VAL A 79 1.45 -12.48 -9.51
N SER A 80 0.92 -13.25 -10.46
CA SER A 80 0.49 -12.67 -11.74
C SER A 80 -0.64 -11.67 -11.52
N GLU A 81 -0.73 -10.68 -12.41
CA GLU A 81 -1.81 -9.69 -12.33
C GLU A 81 -3.21 -10.32 -12.34
N ASP A 82 -3.43 -11.37 -13.12
CA ASP A 82 -4.72 -12.05 -13.19
C ASP A 82 -5.07 -12.72 -11.85
N ALA A 83 -4.08 -13.35 -11.20
CA ALA A 83 -4.27 -13.95 -9.88
C ALA A 83 -4.54 -12.88 -8.82
N PHE A 84 -3.78 -11.78 -8.84
CA PHE A 84 -3.98 -10.64 -7.94
C PHE A 84 -5.37 -10.03 -8.11
N ARG A 85 -5.75 -9.68 -9.35
CA ARG A 85 -7.06 -9.08 -9.68
C ARG A 85 -8.20 -9.98 -9.24
N ARG A 86 -8.07 -11.29 -9.43
CA ARG A 86 -9.05 -12.28 -8.97
C ARG A 86 -9.11 -12.34 -7.45
N TYR A 87 -7.98 -12.43 -6.77
CA TYR A 87 -7.94 -12.54 -5.31
C TYR A 87 -8.54 -11.32 -4.62
N VAL A 88 -8.08 -10.11 -4.98
CA VAL A 88 -8.61 -8.86 -4.42
C VAL A 88 -10.12 -8.75 -4.67
N ARG A 89 -10.58 -9.10 -5.88
CA ARG A 89 -12.01 -9.12 -6.19
C ARG A 89 -12.79 -10.05 -5.28
N GLU A 90 -12.37 -11.31 -5.17
CA GLU A 90 -13.08 -12.31 -4.36
C GLU A 90 -13.08 -11.93 -2.86
N VAL A 91 -12.04 -11.26 -2.37
CA VAL A 91 -12.01 -10.71 -1.00
C VAL A 91 -13.06 -9.60 -0.82
N ILE A 92 -13.14 -8.63 -1.74
CA ILE A 92 -14.13 -7.55 -1.68
C ILE A 92 -15.56 -8.10 -1.84
N GLU A 93 -15.77 -9.06 -2.74
CA GLU A 93 -17.05 -9.75 -2.91
C GLU A 93 -17.46 -10.49 -1.63
N SER A 94 -16.51 -11.09 -0.92
CA SER A 94 -16.76 -11.74 0.37
C SER A 94 -17.17 -10.74 1.46
N LEU A 95 -16.52 -9.58 1.52
CA LEU A 95 -16.93 -8.47 2.40
C LEU A 95 -18.36 -8.01 2.08
N ALA A 96 -18.66 -7.78 0.80
CA ALA A 96 -19.98 -7.37 0.33
C ALA A 96 -21.07 -8.39 0.67
N HIS A 97 -20.77 -9.68 0.53
CA HIS A 97 -21.67 -10.77 0.92
C HIS A 97 -22.08 -10.69 2.40
N HIS A 98 -21.18 -10.23 3.27
CA HIS A 98 -21.42 -10.05 4.70
C HIS A 98 -21.99 -8.65 5.07
N GLY A 99 -22.41 -7.85 4.09
CA GLY A 99 -23.04 -6.54 4.31
C GLY A 99 -22.07 -5.35 4.33
N VAL A 100 -20.77 -5.61 4.14
CA VAL A 100 -19.73 -4.58 4.00
C VAL A 100 -19.63 -4.16 2.53
N ASP A 101 -20.50 -3.25 2.12
CA ASP A 101 -20.70 -2.90 0.71
C ASP A 101 -20.04 -1.56 0.30
N ARG A 102 -19.20 -0.99 1.17
CA ARG A 102 -18.32 0.15 0.90
C ARG A 102 -16.89 -0.24 1.25
N VAL A 103 -16.00 -0.35 0.26
CA VAL A 103 -14.64 -0.84 0.49
C VAL A 103 -13.59 0.09 -0.11
N VAL A 104 -12.64 0.54 0.71
CA VAL A 104 -11.43 1.22 0.24
C VAL A 104 -10.28 0.22 0.23
N ALA A 105 -9.69 -0.04 -0.93
CA ALA A 105 -8.43 -0.79 -1.02
C ALA A 105 -7.27 0.16 -0.74
N VAL A 106 -6.70 0.09 0.46
CA VAL A 106 -5.61 0.94 0.93
C VAL A 106 -4.29 0.33 0.46
N ASN A 107 -3.65 0.98 -0.49
CA ASN A 107 -2.54 0.44 -1.25
C ASN A 107 -1.18 0.98 -0.78
N GLY A 108 -0.26 0.06 -0.54
CA GLY A 108 1.13 0.34 -0.19
C GLY A 108 2.11 0.30 -1.37
N HIS A 109 1.73 -0.31 -2.50
CA HIS A 109 2.67 -0.71 -3.55
C HIS A 109 2.35 -0.12 -4.93
N GLY A 110 3.35 0.40 -5.64
CA GLY A 110 3.21 0.95 -6.99
C GLY A 110 2.67 -0.05 -8.03
N GLY A 111 3.17 -1.29 -8.03
CA GLY A 111 2.78 -2.32 -9.00
C GLY A 111 1.30 -2.71 -8.95
N ASN A 112 0.65 -2.51 -7.79
CA ASN A 112 -0.77 -2.82 -7.60
C ASN A 112 -1.72 -1.76 -8.17
N VAL A 113 -1.25 -0.53 -8.43
CA VAL A 113 -2.13 0.64 -8.70
C VAL A 113 -3.07 0.41 -9.89
N ALA A 114 -2.55 -0.09 -11.01
CA ALA A 114 -3.35 -0.32 -12.22
C ALA A 114 -4.42 -1.40 -11.99
N ALA A 115 -4.03 -2.51 -11.37
CA ALA A 115 -4.92 -3.63 -11.09
C ALA A 115 -6.02 -3.26 -10.09
N LEU A 116 -5.68 -2.56 -9.00
CA LEU A 116 -6.66 -2.10 -8.01
C LEU A 116 -7.67 -1.12 -8.62
N ARG A 117 -7.20 -0.19 -9.46
CA ARG A 117 -8.08 0.72 -10.21
C ARG A 117 -9.06 -0.03 -11.10
N GLU A 118 -8.61 -1.08 -11.80
CA GLU A 118 -9.48 -1.91 -12.62
C GLU A 118 -10.51 -2.66 -11.77
N VAL A 119 -10.07 -3.35 -10.71
CA VAL A 119 -10.91 -4.19 -9.84
C VAL A 119 -12.00 -3.36 -9.17
N CYS A 120 -11.63 -2.27 -8.48
CA CYS A 120 -12.59 -1.40 -7.79
C CYS A 120 -13.62 -0.79 -8.75
N ALA A 121 -13.19 -0.39 -9.96
CA ALA A 121 -14.09 0.15 -10.97
C ALA A 121 -15.06 -0.91 -11.50
N ARG A 122 -14.62 -2.17 -11.67
CA ARG A 122 -15.50 -3.27 -12.10
C ARG A 122 -16.54 -3.60 -11.04
N ILE A 123 -16.12 -3.83 -9.79
CA ILE A 123 -17.00 -4.14 -8.66
C ILE A 123 -18.10 -3.07 -8.50
N THR A 124 -17.71 -1.79 -8.61
CA THR A 124 -18.64 -0.67 -8.53
C THR A 124 -19.63 -0.62 -9.70
N ARG A 125 -19.17 -0.87 -10.93
CA ARG A 125 -20.05 -0.89 -12.12
C ARG A 125 -21.02 -2.06 -12.11
N ASP A 126 -20.58 -3.21 -11.60
CA ASP A 126 -21.36 -4.44 -11.55
C ASP A 126 -22.37 -4.41 -10.37
N GLY A 127 -22.33 -3.37 -9.53
CA GLY A 127 -23.27 -3.18 -8.42
C GLY A 127 -23.06 -4.12 -7.25
N THR A 128 -21.89 -4.77 -7.17
CA THR A 128 -21.56 -5.71 -6.08
C THR A 128 -21.26 -4.97 -4.78
N ALA A 129 -20.47 -3.89 -4.86
CA ALA A 129 -20.17 -2.98 -3.76
C ALA A 129 -19.70 -1.63 -4.35
N CYS A 130 -19.66 -0.56 -3.56
CA CYS A 130 -18.93 0.64 -3.96
C CYS A 130 -17.49 0.53 -3.47
N ALA A 131 -16.55 0.38 -4.40
CA ALA A 131 -15.14 0.17 -4.11
C ALA A 131 -14.25 1.27 -4.71
N ALA A 132 -13.20 1.67 -3.99
CA ALA A 132 -12.23 2.64 -4.46
C ALA A 132 -10.80 2.27 -4.01
N PRO A 133 -9.77 2.42 -4.86
CA PRO A 133 -8.39 2.32 -4.41
C PRO A 133 -7.94 3.64 -3.78
N PHE A 134 -7.09 3.55 -2.77
CA PHE A 134 -6.42 4.68 -2.13
C PHE A 134 -4.94 4.35 -1.96
N THR A 135 -4.07 5.03 -2.70
CA THR A 135 -2.61 4.84 -2.61
C THR A 135 -2.04 5.88 -1.67
N TRP A 136 -1.46 5.47 -0.54
CA TRP A 136 -1.11 6.41 0.53
C TRP A 136 -0.10 7.47 0.08
N PHE A 137 0.90 7.09 -0.72
CA PHE A 137 1.95 8.00 -1.15
C PHE A 137 1.51 9.03 -2.21
N ASP A 138 0.36 8.81 -2.85
CA ASP A 138 -0.30 9.81 -3.71
C ASP A 138 -1.17 10.79 -2.90
N ALA A 139 -1.45 10.49 -1.63
CA ALA A 139 -2.32 11.26 -0.77
C ALA A 139 -1.56 12.16 0.22
N VAL A 140 -0.23 12.20 0.14
CA VAL A 140 0.63 13.00 1.03
C VAL A 140 1.36 14.08 0.23
N GLU A 141 1.35 15.31 0.74
CA GLU A 141 2.04 16.45 0.17
C GLU A 141 3.35 16.68 0.94
N THR A 142 4.48 16.26 0.35
CA THR A 142 5.80 16.34 0.98
C THR A 142 6.89 16.68 -0.03
N ASP A 143 7.91 17.40 0.44
CA ASP A 143 9.14 17.70 -0.30
C ASP A 143 10.04 16.47 -0.48
N LEU A 144 9.77 15.38 0.24
CA LEU A 144 10.52 14.13 0.06
C LEU A 144 10.23 13.54 -1.33
N PRO A 145 11.27 13.17 -2.10
CA PRO A 145 11.08 12.58 -3.42
C PRO A 145 10.43 11.19 -3.30
N MET A 146 9.56 10.88 -4.25
CA MET A 146 9.11 9.50 -4.48
C MET A 146 10.28 8.64 -4.96
N GLY A 147 10.25 7.36 -4.60
CA GLY A 147 11.26 6.36 -4.93
C GLY A 147 10.79 4.98 -4.52
N HIS A 148 11.73 4.03 -4.45
CA HIS A 148 11.50 2.64 -4.05
C HIS A 148 12.54 2.23 -3.02
N GLY A 149 12.13 1.81 -1.83
CA GLY A 149 13.00 1.86 -0.65
C GLY A 149 13.52 3.29 -0.39
N GLY A 150 12.83 4.31 -0.90
CA GLY A 150 13.31 5.68 -0.99
C GLY A 150 13.04 6.51 0.27
N ALA A 151 13.16 7.84 0.15
CA ALA A 151 13.02 8.77 1.27
C ALA A 151 11.68 8.65 2.00
N ARG A 152 10.56 8.59 1.27
CA ARG A 152 9.21 8.55 1.86
C ARG A 152 8.96 7.26 2.63
N GLU A 153 9.20 6.11 2.01
CA GLU A 153 9.02 4.80 2.63
C GLU A 153 9.95 4.62 3.83
N THR A 154 11.22 5.02 3.69
CA THR A 154 12.18 4.92 4.80
C THR A 154 11.78 5.81 5.97
N ALA A 155 11.31 7.03 5.73
CA ALA A 155 10.78 7.91 6.77
C ALA A 155 9.58 7.29 7.50
N LEU A 156 8.62 6.73 6.74
CA LEU A 156 7.45 6.08 7.29
C LEU A 156 7.82 4.83 8.12
N LEU A 157 8.76 4.01 7.65
CA LEU A 157 9.28 2.87 8.39
C LEU A 157 10.03 3.27 9.66
N ARG A 158 10.82 4.35 9.63
CA ARG A 158 11.48 4.90 10.82
C ARG A 158 10.49 5.31 11.91
N HIS A 159 9.28 5.75 11.51
CA HIS A 159 8.20 6.03 12.44
C HIS A 159 7.51 4.75 12.94
N LEU A 160 7.10 3.88 12.03
CA LEU A 160 6.25 2.72 12.32
C LEU A 160 7.00 1.56 13.00
N VAL A 161 8.17 1.23 12.47
CA VAL A 161 8.93 0.01 12.79
C VAL A 161 10.45 0.29 12.78
N PRO A 162 10.96 1.25 13.60
CA PRO A 162 12.36 1.68 13.56
C PRO A 162 13.35 0.51 13.74
N ASP A 163 12.99 -0.50 14.55
CA ASP A 163 13.83 -1.67 14.80
C ASP A 163 14.02 -2.59 13.57
N LEU A 164 13.17 -2.45 12.54
CA LEU A 164 13.27 -3.20 11.29
C LEU A 164 14.11 -2.47 10.23
N VAL A 165 14.43 -1.19 10.44
CA VAL A 165 15.29 -0.41 9.55
C VAL A 165 16.75 -0.60 9.94
N ARG A 166 17.56 -1.12 9.01
CA ARG A 166 19.02 -1.24 9.17
C ARG A 166 19.67 0.09 8.84
N GLU A 167 19.64 1.01 9.79
CA GLU A 167 20.22 2.36 9.65
C GLU A 167 21.68 2.32 9.15
N GLU A 168 22.45 1.31 9.56
CA GLU A 168 23.83 1.12 9.14
C GLU A 168 24.01 0.76 7.65
N ARG A 169 22.91 0.44 6.94
CA ARG A 169 22.89 0.05 5.53
C ARG A 169 22.25 1.08 4.61
N VAL A 170 21.75 2.20 5.17
CA VAL A 170 21.11 3.27 4.39
C VAL A 170 22.08 3.89 3.39
N GLU A 171 23.34 4.10 3.78
CA GLU A 171 24.35 4.64 2.85
C GLU A 171 24.64 3.66 1.70
N ALA A 172 24.77 2.37 1.99
CA ALA A 172 24.97 1.36 0.95
C ALA A 172 23.76 1.28 -0.01
N ALA A 173 22.53 1.36 0.52
CA ALA A 173 21.32 1.41 -0.30
C ALA A 173 21.34 2.58 -1.29
N ARG A 174 21.81 3.74 -0.84
CA ARG A 174 21.96 4.96 -1.65
C ARG A 174 23.08 4.83 -2.68
N GLU A 175 24.27 4.41 -2.28
CA GLU A 175 25.45 4.34 -3.16
C GLU A 175 25.29 3.30 -4.27
N GLU A 176 24.64 2.17 -3.97
CA GLU A 176 24.39 1.05 -4.90
C GLU A 176 22.98 1.11 -5.53
N GLY A 177 22.21 2.16 -5.21
CA GLY A 177 20.86 2.38 -5.74
C GLY A 177 20.84 3.10 -7.09
N SER A 178 19.63 3.36 -7.57
CA SER A 178 19.42 4.19 -8.77
C SER A 178 18.82 5.54 -8.41
N GLU A 179 19.15 6.60 -9.16
CA GLU A 179 18.51 7.90 -8.96
C GLU A 179 17.07 7.94 -9.47
N ARG A 180 16.71 7.05 -10.41
CA ARG A 180 15.39 7.01 -11.03
C ARG A 180 14.99 5.58 -11.39
N TRP A 181 13.69 5.38 -11.54
CA TRP A 181 13.17 4.08 -11.95
C TRP A 181 13.42 3.85 -13.45
N GLY A 182 14.24 2.87 -13.82
CA GLY A 182 14.43 2.44 -15.20
C GLY A 182 15.12 3.42 -16.15
N GLU A 183 15.13 3.04 -17.42
CA GLU A 183 15.66 3.85 -18.51
C GLU A 183 14.51 4.43 -19.35
N TRP A 184 14.46 5.76 -19.47
CA TRP A 184 13.38 6.46 -20.16
C TRP A 184 13.84 7.07 -21.48
N VAL A 185 13.13 6.74 -22.56
CA VAL A 185 13.31 7.33 -23.89
C VAL A 185 11.96 7.88 -24.36
N ALA A 186 11.91 9.20 -24.59
CA ALA A 186 10.70 9.89 -25.06
C ALA A 186 9.43 9.61 -24.22
N GLY A 187 9.58 9.50 -22.89
CA GLY A 187 8.47 9.23 -21.97
C GLY A 187 8.02 7.77 -21.91
N VAL A 188 8.83 6.85 -22.45
CA VAL A 188 8.61 5.40 -22.35
C VAL A 188 9.75 4.78 -21.53
N ASN A 189 9.41 4.03 -20.49
CA ASN A 189 10.37 3.20 -19.76
C ASN A 189 10.65 1.93 -20.57
N VAL A 190 11.93 1.60 -20.77
CA VAL A 190 12.36 0.38 -21.47
C VAL A 190 12.90 -0.70 -20.53
N ALA A 191 13.03 -0.40 -19.23
CA ALA A 191 13.37 -1.37 -18.20
C ALA A 191 12.09 -1.99 -17.62
N TYR A 192 12.11 -3.30 -17.42
CA TYR A 192 11.00 -4.08 -16.87
C TYR A 192 11.36 -4.73 -15.53
N ASP A 193 12.65 -4.96 -15.27
CA ASP A 193 13.15 -5.54 -14.04
C ASP A 193 14.04 -4.56 -13.31
N SER A 194 13.96 -4.54 -11.98
CA SER A 194 14.73 -3.59 -11.17
C SER A 194 16.25 -3.81 -11.28
N ASP A 195 16.71 -5.05 -11.45
CA ASP A 195 18.14 -5.36 -11.60
C ASP A 195 18.74 -4.89 -12.94
N GLU A 196 17.93 -4.37 -13.87
CA GLU A 196 18.43 -3.69 -15.07
C GLU A 196 19.02 -2.31 -14.75
N PHE A 197 18.66 -1.69 -13.61
CA PHE A 197 19.00 -0.30 -13.32
C PHE A 197 19.37 0.02 -11.86
N THR A 198 19.28 -0.94 -10.94
CA THR A 198 19.71 -0.78 -9.54
C THR A 198 20.36 -2.06 -9.02
N ASP A 199 21.53 -1.94 -8.39
CA ASP A 199 22.26 -3.08 -7.80
C ASP A 199 21.72 -3.41 -6.39
N SER A 200 21.35 -2.37 -5.62
CA SER A 200 20.79 -2.52 -4.28
C SER A 200 19.29 -2.80 -4.29
N GLY A 201 18.62 -2.49 -5.39
CA GLY A 201 17.16 -2.49 -5.51
C GLY A 201 16.50 -1.18 -5.08
N ALA A 202 17.19 -0.30 -4.36
CA ALA A 202 16.67 1.00 -3.98
C ALA A 202 16.66 2.00 -5.16
N VAL A 203 15.69 2.91 -5.15
CA VAL A 203 15.55 4.02 -6.09
C VAL A 203 15.30 5.31 -5.31
N GLY A 204 16.15 6.31 -5.50
CA GLY A 204 16.18 7.55 -4.73
C GLY A 204 17.08 7.47 -3.49
N ASP A 205 17.10 8.55 -2.69
CA ASP A 205 17.94 8.66 -1.48
C ASP A 205 17.14 8.28 -0.21
N PRO A 206 17.34 7.07 0.37
CA PRO A 206 16.68 6.67 1.62
C PRO A 206 17.10 7.49 2.85
N GLY A 207 18.21 8.21 2.78
CA GLY A 207 18.73 9.01 3.90
C GLY A 207 17.99 10.32 4.14
N ALA A 208 17.20 10.81 3.17
CA ALA A 208 16.66 12.16 3.20
C ALA A 208 15.48 12.38 4.17
N GLY A 209 14.79 11.33 4.63
CA GLY A 209 13.57 11.44 5.45
C GLY A 209 13.73 10.97 6.90
N THR A 210 13.06 11.63 7.84
CA THR A 210 13.14 11.34 9.28
C THR A 210 11.89 10.62 9.79
N ALA A 211 11.95 10.09 11.03
CA ALA A 211 10.76 9.53 11.68
C ALA A 211 9.64 10.57 11.87
N ALA A 212 9.97 11.85 12.03
CA ALA A 212 8.98 12.92 12.13
C ALA A 212 8.28 13.19 10.79
N ASP A 213 9.01 13.06 9.67
CA ASP A 213 8.40 13.13 8.34
C ASP A 213 7.46 11.94 8.12
N GLY A 214 7.84 10.75 8.59
CA GLY A 214 6.99 9.55 8.58
C GLY A 214 5.70 9.72 9.38
N GLU A 215 5.79 10.28 10.59
CA GLU A 215 4.62 10.61 11.43
C GLU A 215 3.68 11.58 10.73
N ALA A 216 4.22 12.65 10.14
CA ALA A 216 3.45 13.66 9.43
C ALA A 216 2.74 13.07 8.20
N MET A 217 3.43 12.27 7.39
CA MET A 217 2.85 11.59 6.23
C MET A 217 1.76 10.58 6.63
N LEU A 218 1.96 9.83 7.72
CA LEU A 218 0.93 8.91 8.22
C LEU A 218 -0.34 9.67 8.61
N ALA A 219 -0.19 10.77 9.35
CA ALA A 219 -1.32 11.59 9.78
C ALA A 219 -2.08 12.19 8.58
N GLU A 220 -1.36 12.66 7.55
CA GLU A 220 -1.96 13.21 6.33
C GLU A 220 -2.68 12.12 5.51
N ALA A 221 -2.04 10.97 5.28
CA ALA A 221 -2.65 9.85 4.58
C ALA A 221 -3.90 9.34 5.31
N ALA A 222 -3.86 9.26 6.65
CA ALA A 222 -5.01 8.89 7.48
C ALA A 222 -6.16 9.88 7.34
N ALA A 223 -5.89 11.19 7.36
CA ALA A 223 -6.91 12.21 7.15
C ALA A 223 -7.54 12.13 5.76
N GLY A 224 -6.73 11.97 4.71
CA GLY A 224 -7.21 11.79 3.34
C GLY A 224 -8.05 10.51 3.17
N LEU A 225 -7.67 9.42 3.83
CA LEU A 225 -8.44 8.18 3.85
C LEU A 225 -9.78 8.36 4.59
N ALA A 226 -9.79 9.03 5.74
CA ALA A 226 -11.02 9.33 6.49
C ALA A 226 -12.01 10.18 5.68
N ASP A 227 -11.52 11.17 4.93
CA ASP A 227 -12.34 11.96 4.00
C ASP A 227 -12.94 11.09 2.88
N LEU A 228 -12.14 10.19 2.31
CA LEU A 228 -12.62 9.26 1.28
C LEU A 228 -13.68 8.29 1.84
N LEU A 229 -13.46 7.74 3.05
CA LEU A 229 -14.43 6.89 3.75
C LEU A 229 -15.75 7.63 3.93
N ALA A 230 -15.73 8.87 4.39
CA ALA A 230 -16.93 9.69 4.55
C ALA A 230 -17.66 9.94 3.20
N VAL A 231 -16.93 10.08 2.10
CA VAL A 231 -17.53 10.18 0.75
C VAL A 231 -18.21 8.88 0.35
N LEU A 232 -17.58 7.72 0.57
CA LEU A 232 -18.13 6.41 0.24
C LEU A 232 -19.37 6.08 1.08
N GLU A 233 -19.37 6.43 2.36
CA GLU A 233 -20.51 6.24 3.26
C GLU A 233 -21.79 6.92 2.73
N ARG A 234 -21.65 8.15 2.22
CA ARG A 234 -22.77 8.93 1.68
C ARG A 234 -23.23 8.48 0.28
N ARG A 235 -22.44 7.67 -0.43
CA ARG A 235 -22.84 7.18 -1.75
C ARG A 235 -23.96 6.15 -1.58
N GLY A 236 -25.07 6.37 -2.29
CA GLY A 236 -26.09 5.34 -2.48
C GLY A 236 -25.52 4.11 -3.19
N THR A 237 -26.07 2.93 -2.90
CA THR A 237 -25.80 1.69 -3.65
C THR A 237 -26.28 1.83 -5.08
#